data_AF-A0A1H2W083-F1
#
_entry.id   AF-A0A1H2W083-F1
#
_cell.length_a   1.000
_cell.length_b   1.000
_cell.length_c   1.000
_cell.angle_alpha   90.00
_cell.angle_beta   90.00
_cell.angle_gamma   90.00
#
_symmetry.space_group_name_H-M   'P 1'
#
loop_
_entity.id
_entity.type
_entity.pdbx_description
1 polymer ?
#
loop_
_entity_poly.entity_id
_entity_poly.type
_entity_poly.pdbx_seq_one_letter_code
_entity_poly.pdbx_strand_id
1 'polypeptide(L)'
;MSFIAARGRRFVERRDARLEALPSKSRFGPQLTPLARGGRAALVAAHEADEIAAALHARGRWMDAASCQVMKDLHRRTAQGTGLAEALPMILSGPPGISRSAWARHLADLLGVPVIRIDLSAAQSGAFSLVGVERGWESAGMGMLTQTILTERIANPVVIVDEIGLARETLATTGGGTLAGLIPALMSLIEPTTAQNWTDPYLRVGFDMSRVT
;
A
#
# COMPACT_ATOMS: atom_id res chain seq x y z
N MET A 1 -5.84 22.69 -22.65
CA MET A 1 -5.45 22.08 -21.36
C MET A 1 -5.59 20.56 -21.49
N SER A 2 -4.46 19.83 -21.43
CA SER A 2 -4.40 18.38 -21.69
C SER A 2 -5.36 17.56 -20.82
N PHE A 3 -6.03 16.59 -21.44
CA PHE A 3 -6.97 15.62 -20.84
C PHE A 3 -6.38 14.92 -19.59
N ILE A 4 -5.05 14.78 -19.54
CA ILE A 4 -4.30 14.19 -18.42
C ILE A 4 -4.33 15.10 -17.17
N ALA A 5 -4.17 16.42 -17.35
CA ALA A 5 -4.20 17.38 -16.24
C ALA A 5 -5.60 17.51 -15.61
N ALA A 6 -6.65 17.37 -16.42
CA ALA A 6 -8.03 17.34 -15.94
C ALA A 6 -8.35 16.06 -15.15
N ARG A 7 -7.80 14.91 -15.57
CA ARG A 7 -7.95 13.63 -14.86
C ARG A 7 -7.19 13.64 -13.53
N GLY A 8 -5.98 14.22 -13.51
CA GLY A 8 -5.20 14.41 -12.29
C GLY A 8 -5.91 15.30 -11.27
N ARG A 9 -6.42 16.46 -11.69
CA ARG A 9 -7.20 17.36 -10.82
C ARG A 9 -8.45 16.68 -10.26
N ARG A 10 -9.24 16.01 -11.10
CA ARG A 10 -10.42 15.25 -10.63
C ARG A 10 -10.11 14.10 -9.68
N PHE A 11 -8.90 13.55 -9.73
CA PHE A 11 -8.46 12.51 -8.79
C PHE A 11 -8.11 13.15 -7.44
N VAL A 12 -7.34 14.24 -7.46
CA VAL A 12 -6.98 15.01 -6.28
C VAL A 12 -8.21 15.60 -5.60
N GLU A 13 -9.12 16.24 -6.34
CA GLU A 13 -10.38 16.80 -5.82
C GLU A 13 -11.28 15.73 -5.20
N ARG A 14 -11.38 14.54 -5.81
CA ARG A 14 -12.16 13.43 -5.24
C ARG A 14 -11.51 12.84 -4.01
N ARG A 15 -10.18 12.72 -3.99
CA ARG A 15 -9.42 12.28 -2.82
C ARG A 15 -9.60 13.27 -1.68
N ASP A 16 -9.38 14.56 -1.95
CA ASP A 16 -9.43 15.63 -0.96
C ASP A 16 -10.85 15.81 -0.42
N ALA A 17 -11.90 15.78 -1.27
CA ALA A 17 -13.28 15.80 -0.81
C ALA A 17 -13.66 14.58 0.06
N ARG A 18 -13.09 13.40 -0.22
CA ARG A 18 -13.33 12.18 0.56
C ARG A 18 -12.54 12.20 1.88
N LEU A 19 -11.37 12.83 1.90
CA LEU A 19 -10.58 13.12 3.10
C LEU A 19 -11.21 14.22 3.96
N GLU A 20 -11.81 15.25 3.36
CA GLU A 20 -12.55 16.32 4.06
C GLU A 20 -13.88 15.80 4.62
N ALA A 21 -14.47 14.79 3.97
CA ALA A 21 -15.64 14.07 4.49
C ALA A 21 -15.31 13.14 5.67
N LEU A 22 -14.02 12.90 5.96
CA LEU A 22 -13.60 12.22 7.18
C LEU A 22 -13.79 13.19 8.36
N PRO A 23 -14.55 12.81 9.43
CA PRO A 23 -14.84 13.71 10.54
C PRO A 23 -13.59 14.37 11.14
N SER A 24 -13.66 15.59 11.67
CA SER A 24 -12.55 16.15 12.46
C SER A 24 -12.24 15.30 13.72
N LYS A 25 -10.97 15.28 14.17
CA LYS A 25 -10.40 14.48 15.28
C LYS A 25 -11.26 14.37 16.54
N SER A 26 -12.09 15.36 16.84
CA SER A 26 -12.95 15.35 18.03
C SER A 26 -13.95 14.20 18.07
N ARG A 27 -14.22 13.52 16.94
CA ARG A 27 -15.14 12.36 16.87
C ARG A 27 -14.46 11.00 16.66
N PHE A 28 -13.15 10.97 16.41
CA PHE A 28 -12.46 9.75 15.96
C PHE A 28 -11.94 8.85 17.07
N GLY A 29 -11.72 9.37 18.28
CA GLY A 29 -11.03 8.64 19.37
C GLY A 29 -11.55 7.21 19.62
N PRO A 30 -12.86 6.99 19.84
CA PRO A 30 -13.40 5.65 20.06
C PRO A 30 -13.75 4.87 18.77
N GLN A 31 -13.86 5.54 17.61
CA GLN A 31 -14.28 4.92 16.34
C GLN A 31 -13.10 4.45 15.47
N LEU A 32 -11.89 4.98 15.70
CA LEU A 32 -10.69 4.54 15.00
C LEU A 32 -10.20 3.18 15.49
N THR A 33 -10.32 2.85 16.78
CA THR A 33 -9.79 1.59 17.33
C THR A 33 -10.43 0.34 16.69
N PRO A 34 -11.75 0.30 16.42
CA PRO A 34 -12.37 -0.80 15.66
C PRO A 34 -11.96 -0.82 14.18
N LEU A 35 -11.78 0.34 13.53
CA LEU A 35 -11.37 0.40 12.12
C LEU A 35 -9.89 0.07 11.92
N ALA A 36 -9.04 0.46 12.87
CA ALA A 36 -7.59 0.24 12.86
C ALA A 36 -7.22 -1.22 13.16
N ARG A 37 -8.08 -1.96 13.87
CA ARG A 37 -7.88 -3.38 14.19
C ARG A 37 -8.87 -4.33 13.49
N GLY A 38 -9.92 -3.82 12.86
CA GLY A 38 -11.06 -4.59 12.35
C GLY A 38 -11.62 -4.09 11.01
N GLY A 39 -10.82 -3.35 10.23
CA GLY A 39 -11.15 -3.07 8.83
C GLY A 39 -11.45 -4.38 8.08
N ARG A 40 -12.41 -4.33 7.14
CA ARG A 40 -12.70 -5.50 6.30
C ARG A 40 -11.45 -5.78 5.47
N ALA A 41 -11.01 -7.03 5.40
CA ALA A 41 -10.01 -7.42 4.40
C ALA A 41 -10.76 -7.99 3.20
N ALA A 42 -10.24 -7.76 2.00
CA ALA A 42 -10.69 -8.49 0.82
C ALA A 42 -10.31 -9.96 1.00
N LEU A 43 -11.23 -10.83 0.62
CA LEU A 43 -11.10 -12.28 0.74
C LEU A 43 -11.24 -12.90 -0.65
N VAL A 44 -10.64 -14.07 -0.82
CA VAL A 44 -10.76 -14.90 -2.02
C VAL A 44 -11.09 -16.34 -1.63
N ALA A 45 -11.99 -16.97 -2.38
CA ALA A 45 -12.23 -18.40 -2.32
C ALA A 45 -11.13 -19.17 -3.07
N ALA A 46 -11.02 -20.47 -2.79
CA ALA A 46 -10.00 -21.32 -3.43
C ALA A 46 -10.09 -21.32 -4.97
N HIS A 47 -11.30 -21.37 -5.54
CA HIS A 47 -11.46 -21.32 -7.01
C HIS A 47 -11.10 -19.93 -7.58
N GLU A 48 -11.44 -18.84 -6.89
CA GLU A 48 -11.07 -17.49 -7.31
C GLU A 48 -9.55 -17.30 -7.29
N ALA A 49 -8.85 -17.94 -6.33
CA ALA A 49 -7.38 -17.94 -6.31
C ALA A 49 -6.78 -18.57 -7.58
N ASP A 50 -7.36 -19.68 -8.07
CA ASP A 50 -6.95 -20.30 -9.32
C ASP A 50 -7.22 -19.40 -10.53
N GLU A 51 -8.39 -18.75 -10.57
CA GLU A 51 -8.75 -17.81 -11.63
C GLU A 51 -7.81 -16.59 -11.67
N ILE A 52 -7.48 -16.03 -10.49
CA ILE A 52 -6.54 -14.91 -10.36
C ILE A 52 -5.15 -15.33 -10.84
N ALA A 53 -4.65 -16.49 -10.41
CA ALA A 53 -3.35 -17.00 -10.82
C ALA A 53 -3.30 -17.22 -12.35
N ALA A 54 -4.34 -17.81 -12.93
CA ALA A 54 -4.45 -18.04 -14.37
C ALA A 54 -4.49 -16.73 -15.15
N ALA A 55 -5.30 -15.75 -14.73
CA ALA A 55 -5.40 -14.43 -15.37
C ALA A 55 -4.06 -13.68 -15.33
N LEU A 56 -3.38 -13.71 -14.19
CA LEU A 56 -2.08 -13.06 -13.99
C LEU A 56 -1.01 -13.66 -14.91
N HIS A 57 -0.96 -15.00 -14.99
CA HIS A 57 -0.02 -15.71 -15.86
C HIS A 57 -0.32 -15.47 -17.35
N ALA A 58 -1.60 -15.46 -17.75
CA ALA A 58 -2.01 -15.23 -19.13
C ALA A 58 -1.58 -13.83 -19.63
N ARG A 59 -1.68 -12.80 -18.78
CA ARG A 59 -1.29 -11.43 -19.12
C ARG A 59 0.22 -11.17 -19.00
N GLY A 60 0.90 -11.90 -18.13
CA GLY A 60 2.30 -11.70 -17.78
C GLY A 60 3.17 -12.95 -17.96
N ARG A 61 3.07 -13.64 -19.11
CA ARG A 61 3.79 -14.92 -19.35
C ARG A 61 5.31 -14.85 -19.12
N TRP A 62 5.92 -13.67 -19.31
CA TRP A 62 7.35 -13.44 -19.06
C TRP A 62 7.69 -13.18 -17.58
N MET A 63 6.69 -13.13 -16.71
CA MET A 63 6.77 -13.00 -15.24
C MET A 63 6.17 -14.25 -14.58
N ASP A 64 6.49 -15.42 -15.13
CA ASP A 64 6.02 -16.72 -14.65
C ASP A 64 6.39 -16.96 -13.19
N ALA A 65 7.63 -16.66 -12.78
CA ALA A 65 8.10 -16.83 -11.42
C ALA A 65 7.29 -16.00 -10.42
N ALA A 66 6.99 -14.74 -10.74
CA ALA A 66 6.17 -13.87 -9.90
C ALA A 66 4.71 -14.38 -9.82
N SER A 67 4.14 -14.78 -10.96
CA SER A 67 2.78 -15.33 -11.02
C SER A 67 2.67 -16.64 -10.23
N CYS A 68 3.66 -17.52 -10.33
CA CYS A 68 3.77 -18.75 -9.56
C CYS A 68 3.90 -18.48 -8.05
N GLN A 69 4.60 -17.42 -7.65
CA GLN A 69 4.71 -17.05 -6.24
C GLN A 69 3.35 -16.58 -5.70
N VAL A 70 2.65 -15.70 -6.43
CA VAL A 70 1.29 -15.27 -6.07
C VAL A 70 0.36 -16.48 -5.94
N MET A 71 0.39 -17.40 -6.90
CA MET A 71 -0.43 -18.62 -6.86
C MET A 71 -0.17 -19.43 -5.57
N LYS A 72 1.11 -19.69 -5.24
CA LYS A 72 1.48 -20.42 -4.02
C LYS A 72 1.00 -19.72 -2.75
N ASP A 73 1.06 -18.39 -2.72
CA ASP A 73 0.64 -17.60 -1.56
C ASP A 73 -0.89 -17.65 -1.40
N LEU A 74 -1.64 -17.47 -2.50
CA LEU A 74 -3.10 -17.56 -2.48
C LEU A 74 -3.56 -18.97 -2.09
N HIS A 75 -2.98 -20.02 -2.69
CA HIS A 75 -3.30 -21.41 -2.33
C HIS A 75 -3.06 -21.72 -0.86
N ARG A 76 -1.96 -21.21 -0.29
CA ARG A 76 -1.68 -21.39 1.14
C ARG A 76 -2.76 -20.76 2.01
N ARG A 77 -3.29 -19.61 1.58
CA ARG A 77 -4.31 -18.84 2.32
C ARG A 77 -5.71 -19.41 2.15
N THR A 78 -6.01 -20.01 1.01
CA THR A 78 -7.30 -20.63 0.69
C THR A 78 -7.35 -22.13 0.98
N ALA A 79 -6.29 -22.71 1.55
CA ALA A 79 -6.21 -24.14 1.85
C ALA A 79 -7.35 -24.64 2.75
N GLN A 80 -7.92 -23.77 3.58
CA GLN A 80 -9.04 -24.06 4.49
C GLN A 80 -10.37 -23.44 4.02
N GLY A 81 -10.47 -23.03 2.75
CA GLY A 81 -11.65 -22.39 2.17
C GLY A 81 -11.36 -20.95 1.75
N THR A 82 -12.10 -19.99 2.29
CA THR A 82 -11.90 -18.58 1.99
C THR A 82 -10.70 -18.02 2.76
N GLY A 83 -9.77 -17.37 2.06
CA GLY A 83 -8.55 -16.79 2.61
C GLY A 83 -8.41 -15.29 2.31
N LEU A 84 -7.38 -14.66 2.87
CA LEU A 84 -7.05 -13.25 2.59
C LEU A 84 -6.59 -13.07 1.13
N ALA A 85 -7.10 -12.03 0.47
CA ALA A 85 -6.71 -11.62 -0.87
C ALA A 85 -5.38 -10.85 -0.83
N GLU A 86 -4.28 -11.54 -0.53
CA GLU A 86 -2.98 -10.91 -0.34
C GLU A 86 -1.84 -11.82 -0.82
N ALA A 87 -0.74 -11.20 -1.28
CA ALA A 87 0.49 -11.89 -1.66
C ALA A 87 1.62 -11.49 -0.71
N LEU A 88 2.69 -12.28 -0.62
CA LEU A 88 3.85 -11.85 0.14
C LEU A 88 4.56 -10.69 -0.56
N PRO A 89 5.18 -9.77 0.20
CA PRO A 89 6.02 -8.73 -0.38
C PRO A 89 7.08 -9.33 -1.31
N MET A 90 7.18 -8.80 -2.53
CA MET A 90 8.09 -9.32 -3.54
C MET A 90 8.76 -8.20 -4.36
N ILE A 91 9.97 -8.47 -4.85
CA ILE A 91 10.71 -7.56 -5.72
C ILE A 91 10.63 -8.08 -7.16
N LEU A 92 10.04 -7.27 -8.04
CA LEU A 92 10.02 -7.54 -9.48
C LEU A 92 11.31 -7.01 -10.12
N SER A 93 12.31 -7.88 -10.26
CA SER A 93 13.58 -7.55 -10.91
C SER A 93 13.55 -7.91 -12.39
N GLY A 94 14.03 -7.00 -13.24
CA GLY A 94 14.13 -7.21 -14.68
C GLY A 94 14.45 -5.92 -15.44
N PRO A 95 14.71 -6.00 -16.75
CA PRO A 95 15.01 -4.82 -17.57
C PRO A 95 13.91 -3.75 -17.50
N PRO A 96 14.25 -2.46 -17.72
CA PRO A 96 13.25 -1.43 -17.86
C PRO A 96 12.33 -1.71 -19.06
N GLY A 97 11.07 -1.30 -18.98
CA GLY A 97 10.10 -1.43 -20.09
C GLY A 97 9.34 -2.76 -20.18
N ILE A 98 9.65 -3.78 -19.34
CA ILE A 98 8.92 -5.07 -19.33
C ILE A 98 7.56 -5.02 -18.61
N SER A 99 7.02 -3.83 -18.35
CA SER A 99 5.70 -3.61 -17.75
C SER A 99 5.50 -4.14 -16.31
N ARG A 100 6.56 -4.17 -15.47
CA ARG A 100 6.50 -4.54 -14.03
C ARG A 100 5.40 -3.83 -13.26
N SER A 101 5.35 -2.50 -13.34
CA SER A 101 4.35 -1.69 -12.65
C SER A 101 2.93 -1.92 -13.20
N ALA A 102 2.79 -2.35 -14.45
CA ALA A 102 1.50 -2.71 -15.02
C ALA A 102 1.04 -4.09 -14.55
N TRP A 103 1.97 -5.04 -14.41
CA TRP A 103 1.70 -6.35 -13.84
C TRP A 103 1.28 -6.24 -12.37
N ALA A 104 1.99 -5.46 -11.56
CA ALA A 104 1.65 -5.26 -10.15
C ALA A 104 0.27 -4.59 -9.96
N ARG A 105 -0.08 -3.62 -10.82
CA ARG A 105 -1.44 -3.04 -10.83
C ARG A 105 -2.50 -4.05 -11.22
N HIS A 106 -2.21 -4.90 -12.21
CA HIS A 106 -3.14 -5.94 -12.62
C HIS A 106 -3.39 -6.97 -11.51
N LEU A 107 -2.35 -7.35 -10.75
CA LEU A 107 -2.50 -8.19 -9.57
C LEU A 107 -3.49 -7.55 -8.57
N ALA A 108 -3.31 -6.27 -8.25
CA ALA A 108 -4.21 -5.60 -7.30
C ALA A 108 -5.65 -5.49 -7.83
N ASP A 109 -5.83 -5.24 -9.13
CA ASP A 109 -7.14 -5.24 -9.77
C ASP A 109 -7.82 -6.62 -9.64
N LEU A 110 -7.06 -7.71 -9.83
CA LEU A 110 -7.56 -9.09 -9.68
C LEU A 110 -7.89 -9.45 -8.22
N LEU A 111 -7.10 -8.95 -7.26
CA LEU A 111 -7.37 -9.14 -5.82
C LEU A 111 -8.55 -8.28 -5.33
N GLY A 112 -8.99 -7.28 -6.11
CA GLY A 112 -10.09 -6.39 -5.74
C GLY A 112 -9.75 -5.45 -4.57
N VAL A 113 -8.48 -5.10 -4.40
CA VAL A 113 -7.98 -4.28 -3.28
C VAL A 113 -7.51 -2.88 -3.72
N PRO A 114 -7.55 -1.87 -2.83
CA PRO A 114 -7.03 -0.55 -3.14
C PRO A 114 -5.52 -0.58 -3.44
N VAL A 115 -5.09 0.28 -4.37
CA VAL A 115 -3.68 0.42 -4.75
C VAL A 115 -3.11 1.72 -4.22
N ILE A 116 -1.99 1.64 -3.53
CA ILE A 116 -1.12 2.76 -3.19
C ILE A 116 0.12 2.66 -4.06
N ARG A 117 0.43 3.68 -4.85
CA ARG A 117 1.61 3.68 -5.72
C ARG A 117 2.56 4.79 -5.35
N ILE A 118 3.83 4.43 -5.20
CA ILE A 118 4.93 5.35 -4.87
C ILE A 118 5.98 5.22 -5.95
N ASP A 119 6.33 6.34 -6.56
CA ASP A 119 7.37 6.43 -7.57
C ASP A 119 8.57 7.19 -7.01
N LEU A 120 9.67 6.48 -6.77
CA LEU A 120 10.86 7.05 -6.15
C LEU A 120 11.71 7.88 -7.12
N SER A 121 11.45 7.81 -8.43
CA SER A 121 12.10 8.70 -9.39
C SER A 121 11.56 10.14 -9.30
N ALA A 122 10.28 10.27 -8.92
CA ALA A 122 9.59 11.55 -8.82
C ALA A 122 9.53 12.10 -7.38
N ALA A 123 9.51 11.23 -6.37
CA ALA A 123 9.34 11.60 -4.97
C ALA A 123 10.51 11.11 -4.11
N GLN A 124 11.49 11.98 -3.88
CA GLN A 124 12.63 11.76 -2.97
C GLN A 124 12.18 11.44 -1.53
N SER A 125 10.96 11.85 -1.15
CA SER A 125 10.36 11.66 0.18
C SER A 125 9.27 10.58 0.22
N GLY A 126 9.45 9.48 -0.53
CA GLY A 126 8.47 8.38 -0.59
C GLY A 126 8.05 7.83 0.78
N ALA A 127 8.93 7.88 1.79
CA ALA A 127 8.67 7.42 3.16
C ALA A 127 7.54 8.20 3.84
N PHE A 128 7.62 9.53 3.84
CA PHE A 128 6.62 10.41 4.45
C PHE A 128 5.29 10.34 3.73
N SER A 129 5.31 10.13 2.41
CA SER A 129 4.10 9.95 1.62
C SER A 129 3.40 8.63 1.97
N LEU A 130 4.16 7.55 2.22
CA LEU A 130 3.60 6.25 2.58
C LEU A 130 3.03 6.23 4.01
N VAL A 131 3.90 6.51 4.98
CA VAL A 131 3.70 6.28 6.42
C VAL A 131 3.14 7.51 7.13
N GLY A 132 3.39 8.70 6.58
CA GLY A 132 2.99 9.98 7.17
C GLY A 132 4.12 10.66 7.93
N VAL A 133 3.79 11.83 8.48
CA VAL A 133 4.69 12.67 9.28
C VAL A 133 4.08 12.88 10.65
N GLU A 134 4.90 12.66 11.68
CA GLU A 134 4.48 12.80 13.08
C GLU A 134 3.94 14.21 13.39
N ARG A 135 3.00 14.31 14.34
CA ARG A 135 2.59 15.59 14.91
C ARG A 135 3.76 16.35 15.52
N GLY A 136 3.72 17.67 15.43
CA GLY A 136 4.75 18.57 15.96
C GLY A 136 5.66 19.13 14.89
N TRP A 137 5.71 18.49 13.72
CA TRP A 137 6.31 19.07 12.51
C TRP A 137 5.33 19.97 11.78
N GLU A 138 5.84 21.01 11.13
CA GLU A 138 5.02 21.90 10.28
C GLU A 138 4.32 21.11 9.16
N SER A 139 4.99 20.12 8.60
CA SER A 139 4.46 19.22 7.56
C SER A 139 3.74 17.97 8.10
N ALA A 140 3.29 17.99 9.37
CA ALA A 140 2.61 16.84 9.98
C ALA A 140 1.35 16.44 9.20
N GLY A 141 1.25 15.16 8.84
CA GLY A 141 0.15 14.67 8.03
C GLY A 141 0.06 13.16 8.03
N MET A 142 -1.16 12.65 7.80
CA MET A 142 -1.41 11.21 7.67
C MET A 142 -0.74 10.67 6.40
N GLY A 143 -0.20 9.44 6.46
CA GLY A 143 0.34 8.77 5.29
C GLY A 143 -0.74 8.26 4.33
N MET A 144 -0.38 8.03 3.07
CA MET A 144 -1.28 7.41 2.09
C MET A 144 -1.80 6.05 2.54
N LEU A 145 -1.01 5.30 3.33
CA LEU A 145 -1.40 3.99 3.82
C LEU A 145 -2.64 4.07 4.70
N THR A 146 -2.57 4.83 5.80
CA THR A 146 -3.70 4.99 6.73
C THR A 146 -4.84 5.78 6.11
N GLN A 147 -4.57 6.77 5.26
CA GLN A 147 -5.61 7.45 4.49
C GLN A 147 -6.41 6.46 3.64
N THR A 148 -5.74 5.58 2.90
CA THR A 148 -6.38 4.61 2.00
C THR A 148 -7.22 3.61 2.80
N ILE A 149 -6.67 3.05 3.87
CA ILE A 149 -7.38 2.08 4.71
C ILE A 149 -8.63 2.70 5.34
N LEU A 150 -8.53 3.93 5.86
CA LEU A 150 -9.69 4.61 6.48
C LEU A 150 -10.74 5.01 5.45
N THR A 151 -10.32 5.39 4.25
CA THR A 151 -11.21 5.86 3.17
C THR A 151 -11.93 4.74 2.45
N GLU A 152 -11.20 3.66 2.12
CA GLU A 152 -11.73 2.51 1.38
C GLU A 152 -12.29 1.43 2.31
N ARG A 153 -11.98 1.51 3.62
CA ARG A 153 -12.38 0.53 4.65
C ARG A 153 -11.90 -0.89 4.33
N ILE A 154 -10.79 -0.99 3.60
CA ILE A 154 -10.09 -2.23 3.24
C ILE A 154 -8.72 -2.23 3.91
N ALA A 155 -8.45 -3.26 4.72
CA ALA A 155 -7.25 -3.34 5.56
C ALA A 155 -6.02 -3.98 4.88
N ASN A 156 -6.18 -4.57 3.70
CA ASN A 156 -5.12 -5.21 2.91
C ASN A 156 -4.90 -4.51 1.54
N PRO A 157 -4.58 -3.21 1.50
CA PRO A 157 -4.22 -2.56 0.24
C PRO A 157 -2.91 -3.14 -0.33
N VAL A 158 -2.73 -3.00 -1.64
CA VAL A 158 -1.47 -3.30 -2.33
C VAL A 158 -0.65 -2.01 -2.46
N VAL A 159 0.59 -2.03 -1.96
CA VAL A 159 1.57 -0.95 -2.06
C VAL A 159 2.58 -1.28 -3.15
N ILE A 160 2.53 -0.52 -4.24
CA ILE A 160 3.47 -0.63 -5.36
C ILE A 160 4.54 0.44 -5.22
N VAL A 161 5.79 0.02 -5.03
CA VAL A 161 6.96 0.92 -5.02
C VAL A 161 7.73 0.78 -6.32
N ASP A 162 7.56 1.75 -7.21
CA ASP A 162 8.32 1.86 -8.46
C ASP A 162 9.74 2.40 -8.16
N GLU A 163 10.74 1.88 -8.89
CA GLU A 163 12.15 2.26 -8.74
C GLU A 163 12.70 2.10 -7.31
N ILE A 164 12.33 1.01 -6.63
CA ILE A 164 12.78 0.69 -5.26
C ILE A 164 14.31 0.73 -5.07
N GLY A 165 15.10 0.52 -6.12
CA GLY A 165 16.57 0.67 -6.07
C GLY A 165 17.05 2.09 -5.73
N LEU A 166 16.16 3.09 -5.84
CA LEU A 166 16.43 4.46 -5.41
C LEU A 166 16.11 4.70 -3.93
N ALA A 167 15.53 3.74 -3.22
CA ALA A 167 15.24 3.88 -1.80
C ALA A 167 16.49 4.21 -0.99
N ARG A 168 16.31 4.98 0.08
CA ARG A 168 17.37 5.44 0.97
C ARG A 168 17.04 5.05 2.40
N GLU A 169 18.08 4.81 3.21
CA GLU A 169 17.93 4.60 4.66
C GLU A 169 17.65 5.90 5.40
N THR A 170 18.25 6.99 4.95
CA THR A 170 18.10 8.33 5.50
C THR A 170 17.88 9.36 4.41
N LEU A 171 17.23 10.46 4.78
CA LEU A 171 17.05 11.64 3.96
C LEU A 171 17.70 12.83 4.66
N ALA A 172 18.47 13.61 3.92
CA ALA A 172 19.01 14.86 4.44
C ALA A 172 17.91 15.94 4.49
N THR A 173 17.86 16.70 5.57
CA THR A 173 16.96 17.85 5.69
C THR A 173 17.68 19.12 5.29
N THR A 174 16.92 20.13 4.87
CA THR A 174 17.44 21.46 4.53
C THR A 174 18.16 22.12 5.71
N GLY A 175 17.85 21.73 6.94
CA GLY A 175 18.52 22.20 8.17
C GLY A 175 19.77 21.40 8.57
N GLY A 176 20.27 20.50 7.72
CA GLY A 176 21.47 19.69 8.00
C GLY A 176 21.24 18.49 8.94
N GLY A 177 19.99 18.17 9.25
CA GLY A 177 19.62 16.96 9.99
C GLY A 177 19.40 15.76 9.07
N THR A 178 19.22 14.58 9.67
CA THR A 178 18.84 13.37 8.96
C THR A 178 17.48 12.87 9.46
N LEU A 179 16.64 12.42 8.53
CA LEU A 179 15.37 11.75 8.83
C LEU A 179 15.41 10.33 8.30
N ALA A 180 14.54 9.47 8.83
CA ALA A 180 14.36 8.12 8.30
C ALA A 180 13.86 8.18 6.85
N GLY A 181 14.54 7.43 5.98
CA GLY A 181 14.15 7.24 4.59
C GLY A 181 13.12 6.12 4.43
N LEU A 182 12.95 5.66 3.19
CA LEU A 182 11.92 4.68 2.86
C LEU A 182 12.27 3.28 3.37
N ILE A 183 13.55 2.92 3.46
CA ILE A 183 13.94 1.56 3.88
C ILE A 183 13.43 1.26 5.31
N PRO A 184 13.72 2.08 6.35
CA PRO A 184 13.16 1.85 7.68
C PRO A 184 11.62 1.81 7.72
N ALA A 185 10.96 2.66 6.92
CA ALA A 185 9.51 2.67 6.81
C ALA A 185 8.97 1.34 6.26
N LEU A 186 9.55 0.82 5.18
CA LEU A 186 9.16 -0.47 4.61
C LEU A 186 9.47 -1.65 5.55
N MET A 187 10.61 -1.62 6.26
CA MET A 187 10.93 -2.66 7.24
C MET A 187 9.84 -2.78 8.31
N SER A 188 9.32 -1.65 8.80
CA SER A 188 8.25 -1.64 9.80
C SER A 188 6.92 -2.22 9.31
N LEU A 189 6.72 -2.31 7.98
CA LEU A 189 5.51 -2.83 7.33
C LEU A 189 5.69 -4.27 6.85
N ILE A 190 6.91 -4.68 6.50
CA ILE A 190 7.21 -6.02 5.96
C ILE A 190 7.46 -7.02 7.10
N GLU A 191 8.06 -6.60 8.21
CA GLU A 191 8.32 -7.49 9.33
C GLU A 191 7.00 -7.82 10.06
N PRO A 192 6.57 -9.10 10.11
CA PRO A 192 5.23 -9.44 10.62
C PRO A 192 4.94 -8.95 12.03
N THR A 193 5.90 -9.08 12.95
CA THR A 193 5.74 -8.68 14.37
C THR A 193 5.56 -7.17 14.52
N THR A 194 6.34 -6.41 13.76
CA THR A 194 6.31 -4.94 13.78
C THR A 194 5.06 -4.43 13.06
N ALA A 195 4.68 -5.05 11.94
CA ALA A 195 3.51 -4.68 11.17
C ALA A 195 2.19 -4.89 11.95
N GLN A 196 2.07 -5.98 12.72
CA GLN A 196 0.88 -6.24 13.56
C GLN A 196 0.63 -5.18 14.63
N ASN A 197 1.69 -4.52 15.09
CA ASN A 197 1.64 -3.51 16.16
C ASN A 197 2.03 -2.12 15.66
N TRP A 198 1.93 -1.89 14.34
CA TRP A 198 2.37 -0.66 13.72
C TRP A 198 1.55 0.52 14.22
N THR A 199 2.22 1.63 14.56
CA THR A 199 1.55 2.84 15.06
C THR A 199 1.68 3.97 14.07
N ASP A 200 0.54 4.56 13.68
CA ASP A 200 0.55 5.68 12.75
C ASP A 200 1.22 6.92 13.39
N PRO A 201 2.25 7.52 12.77
CA PRO A 201 2.95 8.67 13.34
C PRO A 201 2.05 9.89 13.59
N TYR A 202 1.04 10.10 12.74
CA TYR A 202 0.18 11.28 12.81
C TYR A 202 -1.04 11.05 13.72
N LEU A 203 -1.72 9.91 13.61
CA LEU A 203 -2.89 9.56 14.39
C LEU A 203 -2.52 9.11 15.79
N ARG A 204 -1.33 8.50 15.97
CA ARG A 204 -0.87 7.84 17.20
C ARG A 204 -1.82 6.72 17.65
N VAL A 205 -2.35 5.98 16.68
CA VAL A 205 -3.23 4.83 16.86
C VAL A 205 -2.55 3.62 16.24
N GLY A 206 -2.67 2.46 16.90
CA GLY A 206 -2.12 1.20 16.41
C GLY A 206 -3.02 0.58 15.34
N PHE A 207 -2.41 0.13 14.24
CA PHE A 207 -3.03 -0.61 13.14
C PHE A 207 -2.34 -1.96 12.98
N ASP A 208 -3.13 -2.96 12.58
CA ASP A 208 -2.57 -4.23 12.08
C ASP A 208 -2.27 -4.08 10.58
N MET A 209 -0.99 -3.84 10.26
CA MET A 209 -0.50 -3.71 8.88
C MET A 209 0.03 -5.02 8.29
N SER A 210 -0.10 -6.14 9.01
CA SER A 210 0.45 -7.44 8.56
C SER A 210 -0.20 -8.02 7.30
N ARG A 211 -1.31 -7.42 6.86
CA ARG A 211 -2.10 -7.82 5.69
C ARG A 211 -1.84 -6.94 4.47
N VAL A 212 -1.00 -5.92 4.58
CA VAL A 212 -0.62 -5.05 3.47
C VAL A 212 0.31 -5.82 2.53
N THR A 213 0.03 -5.80 1.23
CA THR A 213 0.82 -6.47 0.18
C THR A 213 1.77 -5.50 -0.51
#